data_AF-A0A962TIJ2-F1
#
_entry.id   AF-A0A962TIJ2-F1
#
_cell.length_a   1.000
_cell.length_b   1.000
_cell.length_c   1.000
_cell.angle_alpha   90.00
_cell.angle_beta   90.00
_cell.angle_gamma   90.00
#
_symmetry.space_group_name_H-M   'P 1'
#
loop_
_entity.id
_entity.type
_entity.pdbx_description
1 polymer ?
#
loop_
_entity_poly.entity_id
_entity_poly.type
_entity_poly.pdbx_seq_one_letter_code
_entity_poly.pdbx_strand_id
1 'polypeptide(L)'
;MKNPAFFLITSLFWSSWTTALAVVPGDLGGRIETEVDGKSMTLPLLKTDINADLQGDLALVTVTQTFANPLNQAVHAAYLFPLNENAAVNAMTLDVGGERIQAKIQRIEEARATFEKAKGQGRSAALLSQHRPNMFTQDIANLMPGLPVKVTLQYVQTVPRLDGAYELVIPLVVGPRYQPQGAGVAPDEPMLPGGVHHWNAQTGTSGGAAAAHSQTAYGQWEVEQLPAYPPVFELNVPEQIDPERVGLTVHLNAGMAIAAIDSRTHPITTGILENGRAEVRLANGRTLDNRDFVLRYTLAGTRTQAGLLAYRDARGGFFSLLLEPPQAPAETDITPREMVFVLDCSGSMSGLPIETSKTFMRIALRRLRSTDSFRIIRFSDAATEFSAQPLPATPGNIQAGLHYIDALNGEGGTEMSAGIRQALALPVPAGSLRIVTFLTDGYIGNEAEILALISTHLGNARLYAFGAGAGVNRYLLSEMGRVGRGFTR
;
A
#
# COMPACT_ATOMS: atom_id res chain seq x y z
N MET A 1 -57.95 -32.16 -56.19
CA MET A 1 -57.94 -30.68 -56.09
C MET A 1 -56.50 -30.22 -55.89
N LYS A 2 -56.00 -29.41 -56.84
CA LYS A 2 -54.87 -28.46 -56.80
C LYS A 2 -53.57 -28.86 -56.05
N ASN A 3 -52.62 -29.47 -56.77
CA ASN A 3 -51.32 -28.92 -57.23
C ASN A 3 -50.65 -27.75 -56.45
N PRO A 4 -49.31 -27.52 -56.58
CA PRO A 4 -48.14 -28.29 -56.09
C PRO A 4 -46.99 -27.32 -55.63
N ALA A 5 -45.72 -27.74 -55.78
CA ALA A 5 -44.47 -26.94 -55.94
C ALA A 5 -43.55 -26.80 -54.70
N PHE A 6 -42.22 -26.87 -54.75
CA PHE A 6 -41.19 -27.11 -55.79
C PHE A 6 -39.86 -27.37 -55.01
N PHE A 7 -39.06 -28.38 -55.33
CA PHE A 7 -37.67 -28.31 -55.88
C PHE A 7 -36.82 -27.08 -55.44
N LEU A 8 -35.51 -27.11 -55.19
CA LEU A 8 -34.39 -28.07 -55.10
C LEU A 8 -33.11 -27.20 -54.92
N ILE A 9 -31.99 -27.79 -54.46
CA ILE A 9 -30.57 -27.31 -54.58
C ILE A 9 -30.23 -26.02 -53.78
N THR A 10 -29.11 -25.82 -53.09
CA THR A 10 -27.68 -26.13 -53.33
C THR A 10 -26.85 -25.97 -52.05
N SER A 11 -25.81 -26.79 -51.96
CA SER A 11 -24.58 -26.68 -51.17
C SER A 11 -24.00 -25.26 -50.99
N LEU A 12 -23.33 -25.01 -49.85
CA LEU A 12 -22.04 -24.28 -49.78
C LEU A 12 -21.36 -24.44 -48.41
N PHE A 13 -20.07 -24.76 -48.47
CA PHE A 13 -19.07 -24.72 -47.40
C PHE A 13 -19.02 -23.34 -46.72
N TRP A 14 -18.72 -23.31 -45.42
CA TRP A 14 -17.58 -22.53 -44.90
C TRP A 14 -17.17 -22.94 -43.49
N SER A 15 -15.89 -23.31 -43.40
CA SER A 15 -15.03 -23.14 -42.24
C SER A 15 -15.08 -21.69 -41.74
N SER A 16 -15.04 -21.49 -40.43
CA SER A 16 -13.91 -20.86 -39.75
C SER A 16 -14.29 -19.97 -38.57
N TRP A 17 -13.64 -20.27 -37.43
CA TRP A 17 -13.02 -19.29 -36.53
C TRP A 17 -13.98 -18.36 -35.78
N THR A 18 -14.28 -18.72 -34.55
CA THR A 18 -14.53 -17.74 -33.50
C THR A 18 -13.31 -17.74 -32.58
N THR A 19 -12.34 -16.91 -32.92
CA THR A 19 -11.29 -16.46 -31.99
C THR A 19 -11.96 -15.66 -30.89
N ALA A 20 -12.21 -16.31 -29.75
CA ALA A 20 -12.47 -15.58 -28.52
C ALA A 20 -11.14 -14.92 -28.09
N LEU A 21 -11.08 -13.60 -28.17
CA LEU A 21 -10.02 -12.81 -27.56
C LEU A 21 -10.13 -12.98 -26.03
N ALA A 22 -9.26 -13.80 -25.46
CA ALA A 22 -9.14 -13.96 -24.02
C ALA A 22 -8.38 -12.77 -23.44
N VAL A 23 -9.02 -12.06 -22.52
CA VAL A 23 -8.40 -11.05 -21.66
C VAL A 23 -7.55 -11.78 -20.62
N VAL A 24 -6.28 -11.39 -20.48
CA VAL A 24 -5.31 -11.95 -19.53
C VAL A 24 -5.56 -11.33 -18.13
N PRO A 25 -5.82 -12.10 -17.06
CA PRO A 25 -5.92 -11.55 -15.70
C PRO A 25 -4.55 -11.11 -15.16
N GLY A 26 -4.50 -10.03 -14.37
CA GLY A 26 -3.29 -9.29 -14.00
C GLY A 26 -2.77 -9.52 -12.58
N ASP A 27 -3.07 -10.65 -11.93
CA ASP A 27 -3.12 -10.76 -10.45
C ASP A 27 -2.15 -11.80 -9.80
N LEU A 28 -0.89 -11.91 -10.24
CA LEU A 28 0.10 -12.87 -9.67
C LEU A 28 1.31 -12.16 -9.07
N GLY A 29 2.06 -12.80 -8.16
CA GLY A 29 3.26 -12.21 -7.50
C GLY A 29 4.37 -11.74 -8.44
N GLY A 30 5.58 -11.46 -7.93
CA GLY A 30 6.67 -10.90 -8.76
C GLY A 30 6.81 -11.60 -10.11
N ARG A 31 6.84 -10.83 -11.21
CA ARG A 31 6.71 -11.35 -12.59
C ARG A 31 7.92 -11.01 -13.45
N ILE A 32 8.15 -11.80 -14.49
CA ILE A 32 9.07 -11.46 -15.57
C ILE A 32 8.27 -11.30 -16.87
N GLU A 33 8.29 -10.12 -17.47
CA GLU A 33 7.61 -9.81 -18.74
C GLU A 33 8.58 -9.72 -19.90
N THR A 34 8.30 -10.38 -21.00
CA THR A 34 9.06 -10.31 -22.25
C THR A 34 8.14 -9.91 -23.40
N GLU A 35 8.71 -9.30 -24.44
CA GLU A 35 8.02 -9.07 -25.71
C GLU A 35 8.57 -10.04 -26.77
N VAL A 36 7.69 -10.75 -27.46
CA VAL A 36 8.04 -11.64 -28.59
C VAL A 36 7.05 -11.40 -29.72
N ASP A 37 7.55 -11.10 -30.91
CA ASP A 37 6.74 -10.82 -32.11
C ASP A 37 5.64 -9.75 -31.89
N GLY A 38 5.95 -8.72 -31.09
CA GLY A 38 5.03 -7.62 -30.77
C GLY A 38 3.95 -7.98 -29.75
N LYS A 39 4.05 -9.12 -29.06
CA LYS A 39 3.14 -9.55 -27.99
C LYS A 39 3.88 -9.64 -26.66
N SER A 40 3.30 -9.05 -25.62
CA SER A 40 3.78 -9.19 -24.25
C SER A 40 3.41 -10.58 -23.69
N MET A 41 4.37 -11.24 -23.08
CA MET A 41 4.21 -12.54 -22.42
C MET A 41 4.85 -12.52 -21.04
N THR A 42 4.22 -13.20 -20.07
CA THR A 42 4.77 -13.36 -18.73
C THR A 42 5.42 -14.74 -18.59
N LEU A 43 6.65 -14.78 -18.09
CA LEU A 43 7.32 -16.04 -17.78
C LEU A 43 6.68 -16.68 -16.54
N PRO A 44 6.45 -18.01 -16.55
CA PRO A 44 5.85 -18.71 -15.43
C PRO A 44 6.73 -18.63 -14.18
N LEU A 45 6.16 -18.14 -13.08
CA LEU A 45 6.74 -18.23 -11.74
C LEU A 45 6.57 -19.66 -11.22
N LEU A 46 7.68 -20.39 -11.07
CA LEU A 46 7.68 -21.78 -10.61
C LEU A 46 7.66 -21.87 -9.09
N LYS A 47 8.43 -21.01 -8.42
CA LYS A 47 8.70 -21.13 -6.98
C LYS A 47 9.02 -19.77 -6.38
N THR A 48 8.50 -19.50 -5.19
CA THR A 48 8.92 -18.38 -4.34
C THR A 48 9.31 -18.92 -2.97
N ASP A 49 10.48 -18.55 -2.47
CA ASP A 49 10.95 -18.86 -1.12
C ASP A 49 11.27 -17.54 -0.41
N ILE A 50 10.65 -17.33 0.75
CA ILE A 50 10.74 -16.11 1.54
C ILE A 50 11.33 -16.44 2.91
N ASN A 51 12.38 -15.74 3.28
CA ASN A 51 12.91 -15.74 4.64
C ASN A 51 12.89 -14.31 5.19
N ALA A 52 12.25 -14.11 6.33
CA ALA A 52 12.15 -12.81 6.98
C ALA A 52 12.79 -12.85 8.37
N ASP A 53 13.86 -12.09 8.56
CA ASP A 53 14.50 -11.87 9.86
C ASP A 53 13.93 -10.61 10.48
N LEU A 54 13.09 -10.78 11.51
CA LEU A 54 12.36 -9.72 12.18
C LEU A 54 13.01 -9.39 13.53
N GLN A 55 13.57 -8.20 13.66
CA GLN A 55 14.24 -7.69 14.86
C GLN A 55 13.44 -6.51 15.42
N GLY A 56 12.57 -6.78 16.39
CA GLY A 56 11.63 -5.80 16.93
C GLY A 56 10.76 -5.21 15.82
N ASP A 57 10.89 -3.91 15.59
CA ASP A 57 10.12 -3.13 14.62
C ASP A 57 10.77 -3.05 13.23
N LEU A 58 11.78 -3.87 12.93
CA LEU A 58 12.45 -3.89 11.63
C LEU A 58 12.53 -5.31 11.07
N ALA A 59 12.18 -5.48 9.79
CA ALA A 59 12.30 -6.76 9.08
C ALA A 59 13.33 -6.66 7.96
N LEU A 60 14.23 -7.63 7.90
CA LEU A 60 15.05 -7.93 6.72
C LEU A 60 14.40 -9.11 5.99
N VAL A 61 13.92 -8.90 4.78
CA VAL A 61 13.23 -9.92 4.01
C VAL A 61 14.08 -10.29 2.80
N THR A 62 14.32 -11.59 2.64
CA THR A 62 14.97 -12.18 1.47
C THR A 62 13.93 -12.98 0.69
N VAL A 63 13.71 -12.59 -0.56
CA VAL A 63 12.76 -13.23 -1.47
C VAL A 63 13.53 -13.86 -2.61
N THR A 64 13.33 -15.15 -2.82
CA THR A 64 13.93 -15.91 -3.92
C THR A 64 12.83 -16.42 -4.82
N GLN A 65 12.79 -15.94 -6.06
CA GLN A 65 11.82 -16.36 -7.07
C GLN A 65 12.52 -17.12 -8.18
N THR A 66 11.92 -18.23 -8.61
CA THR A 66 12.42 -19.05 -9.72
C THR A 66 11.41 -19.03 -10.85
N PHE A 67 11.85 -18.62 -12.03
CA PHE A 67 11.07 -18.59 -13.26
C PHE A 67 11.66 -19.56 -14.29
N ALA A 68 10.89 -19.89 -15.30
CA ALA A 68 11.40 -20.56 -16.50
C ALA A 68 11.16 -19.69 -17.73
N ASN A 69 12.12 -19.65 -18.66
CA ASN A 69 11.83 -19.24 -20.03
C ASN A 69 11.25 -20.46 -20.78
N PRO A 70 9.95 -20.43 -21.11
CA PRO A 70 9.28 -21.57 -21.72
C PRO A 70 9.49 -21.58 -23.26
N LEU A 71 10.01 -20.50 -23.83
CA LEU A 71 10.21 -20.40 -25.27
C LEU A 71 11.41 -21.20 -25.74
N ASN A 72 11.48 -21.46 -27.05
CA ASN A 72 12.62 -22.09 -27.72
C ASN A 72 13.74 -21.09 -28.10
N GLN A 73 13.60 -19.81 -27.72
CA GLN A 73 14.56 -18.74 -27.99
C GLN A 73 14.90 -17.93 -26.75
N ALA A 74 16.08 -17.31 -26.75
CA ALA A 74 16.49 -16.40 -25.68
C ALA A 74 15.63 -15.13 -25.70
N VAL A 75 15.29 -14.62 -24.52
CA VAL A 75 14.47 -13.41 -24.39
C VAL A 75 15.08 -12.35 -23.47
N HIS A 76 14.71 -11.11 -23.73
CA HIS A 76 14.94 -9.97 -22.84
C HIS A 76 13.63 -9.68 -22.10
N ALA A 77 13.71 -9.47 -20.80
CA ALA A 77 12.53 -9.36 -19.99
C ALA A 77 12.69 -8.38 -18.82
N ALA A 78 11.61 -7.70 -18.46
CA ALA A 78 11.53 -6.86 -17.27
C ALA A 78 11.05 -7.70 -16.08
N TYR A 79 11.80 -7.71 -14.99
CA TYR A 79 11.36 -8.25 -13.71
C TYR A 79 10.67 -7.18 -12.88
N LEU A 80 9.43 -7.44 -12.47
CA LEU A 80 8.63 -6.54 -11.64
C LEU A 80 8.38 -7.19 -10.28
N PHE A 81 8.69 -6.45 -9.20
CA PHE A 81 8.49 -6.93 -7.83
C PHE A 81 7.76 -5.89 -6.96
N PRO A 82 6.66 -6.27 -6.29
CA PRO A 82 5.93 -5.39 -5.39
C PRO A 82 6.67 -5.26 -4.06
N LEU A 83 6.79 -4.03 -3.57
CA LEU A 83 7.33 -3.75 -2.24
C LEU A 83 6.40 -2.84 -1.46
N ASN A 84 6.53 -2.89 -0.14
CA ASN A 84 5.90 -1.90 0.73
C ASN A 84 6.55 -0.53 0.50
N GLU A 85 5.79 0.54 0.70
CA GLU A 85 6.21 1.91 0.36
C GLU A 85 7.44 2.35 1.15
N ASN A 86 7.52 1.86 2.40
CA ASN A 86 8.62 2.13 3.32
C ASN A 86 9.73 1.07 3.25
N ALA A 87 9.72 0.20 2.22
CA ALA A 87 10.76 -0.81 2.04
C ALA A 87 11.93 -0.24 1.24
N ALA A 88 13.15 -0.64 1.61
CA ALA A 88 14.37 -0.28 0.89
C ALA A 88 15.10 -1.55 0.44
N VAL A 89 15.28 -1.69 -0.88
CA VAL A 89 16.10 -2.76 -1.48
C VAL A 89 17.57 -2.51 -1.14
N ASN A 90 18.26 -3.53 -0.63
CA ASN A 90 19.68 -3.43 -0.28
C ASN A 90 20.58 -4.43 -1.03
N ALA A 91 20.01 -5.48 -1.62
CA ALA A 91 20.74 -6.41 -2.48
C ALA A 91 19.80 -7.09 -3.48
N MET A 92 20.34 -7.38 -4.67
CA MET A 92 19.67 -8.19 -5.69
C MET A 92 20.71 -9.05 -6.40
N THR A 93 20.37 -10.31 -6.64
CA THR A 93 21.19 -11.28 -7.39
C THR A 93 20.31 -12.04 -8.36
N LEU A 94 20.83 -12.28 -9.55
CA LEU A 94 20.19 -13.02 -10.63
C LEU A 94 21.10 -14.18 -11.02
N ASP A 95 20.62 -15.42 -10.88
CA ASP A 95 21.30 -16.62 -11.36
C ASP A 95 20.61 -17.11 -12.64
N VAL A 96 21.33 -17.08 -13.77
CA VAL A 96 20.84 -17.49 -15.10
C VAL A 96 21.93 -18.25 -15.82
N GLY A 97 21.62 -19.45 -16.32
CA GLY A 97 22.54 -20.21 -17.18
C GLY A 97 23.90 -20.56 -16.56
N GLY A 98 23.98 -20.65 -15.23
CA GLY A 98 25.24 -20.90 -14.50
C GLY A 98 26.04 -19.64 -14.18
N GLU A 99 25.62 -18.47 -14.68
CA GLU A 99 26.19 -17.18 -14.31
C GLU A 99 25.41 -16.55 -13.16
N ARG A 100 26.14 -15.88 -12.25
CA ARG A 100 25.59 -15.10 -11.15
C ARG A 100 25.85 -13.62 -11.39
N ILE A 101 24.79 -12.85 -11.55
CA ILE A 101 24.81 -11.40 -11.76
C ILE A 101 24.38 -10.74 -10.45
N GLN A 102 25.25 -9.94 -9.86
CA GLN A 102 24.94 -9.18 -8.63
C GLN A 102 24.68 -7.72 -8.97
N ALA A 103 23.55 -7.18 -8.53
CA ALA A 103 23.24 -5.77 -8.71
C ALA A 103 24.16 -4.92 -7.81
N LYS A 104 24.73 -3.87 -8.39
CA LYS A 104 25.53 -2.89 -7.66
C LYS A 104 24.71 -1.63 -7.43
N ILE A 105 24.41 -1.34 -6.17
CA ILE A 105 23.70 -0.11 -5.79
C ILE A 105 24.65 1.08 -5.98
N GLN A 106 24.20 2.07 -6.74
CA GLN A 106 24.91 3.32 -7.02
C GLN A 106 23.94 4.49 -6.91
N ARG A 107 24.47 5.73 -6.86
CA ARG A 107 23.61 6.91 -7.02
C ARG A 107 22.94 6.87 -8.40
N ILE A 108 21.70 7.36 -8.48
CA ILE A 108 20.87 7.24 -9.69
C ILE A 108 21.55 7.80 -10.95
N GLU A 109 22.28 8.92 -10.82
CA GLU A 109 23.02 9.54 -11.93
C GLU A 109 24.18 8.65 -12.42
N GLU A 110 24.93 8.06 -11.49
CA GLU A 110 26.05 7.15 -11.79
C GLU A 110 25.58 5.84 -12.42
N ALA A 111 24.46 5.29 -11.92
CA ALA A 111 23.86 4.07 -12.43
C ALA A 111 23.39 4.24 -13.88
N ARG A 112 22.72 5.35 -14.20
CA ARG A 112 22.30 5.70 -15.57
C ARG A 112 23.48 5.85 -16.51
N ALA A 113 24.53 6.57 -16.10
CA ALA A 113 25.73 6.74 -16.92
C ALA A 113 26.45 5.40 -17.20
N THR A 114 26.51 4.51 -16.19
CA THR A 114 27.11 3.18 -16.32
C THR A 114 26.30 2.30 -17.28
N PHE A 115 24.96 2.33 -17.18
CA PHE A 115 24.06 1.58 -18.05
C PHE A 115 24.18 2.00 -19.52
N GLU A 116 24.10 3.31 -19.82
CA GLU A 116 24.20 3.80 -21.19
C GLU A 116 25.55 3.46 -21.84
N LYS A 117 26.64 3.56 -21.06
CA LYS A 117 27.97 3.15 -21.52
C LYS A 117 28.05 1.65 -21.83
N ALA A 118 27.43 0.80 -21.02
CA ALA A 118 27.43 -0.65 -21.23
C ALA A 118 26.55 -1.07 -22.42
N LYS A 119 25.38 -0.44 -22.57
CA LYS A 119 24.47 -0.60 -23.72
C LYS A 119 25.18 -0.24 -25.03
N GLY A 120 25.89 0.89 -25.07
CA GLY A 120 26.69 1.31 -26.23
C GLY A 120 27.86 0.36 -26.56
N GLN A 121 28.26 -0.50 -25.63
CA GLN A 121 29.33 -1.50 -25.80
C GLN A 121 28.82 -2.92 -26.09
N GLY A 122 27.50 -3.12 -26.21
CA GLY A 122 26.90 -4.44 -26.43
C GLY A 122 27.05 -5.41 -25.25
N ARG A 123 27.27 -4.90 -24.03
CA ARG A 123 27.36 -5.72 -22.80
C ARG A 123 25.99 -5.84 -22.16
N SER A 124 25.70 -7.02 -21.61
CA SER A 124 24.53 -7.23 -20.74
C SER A 124 24.63 -6.31 -19.52
N ALA A 125 23.74 -5.33 -19.43
CA ALA A 125 23.64 -4.42 -18.31
C ALA A 125 22.18 -4.34 -17.87
N ALA A 126 22.00 -4.21 -16.56
CA ALA A 126 20.72 -4.27 -15.90
C ALA A 126 20.61 -3.00 -15.03
N LEU A 127 19.59 -2.17 -15.25
CA LEU A 127 19.32 -0.97 -14.43
C LEU A 127 18.06 -1.18 -13.59
N LEU A 128 18.17 -0.96 -12.28
CA LEU A 128 17.01 -0.97 -11.39
C LEU A 128 16.35 0.40 -11.44
N SER A 129 15.09 0.47 -11.88
CA SER A 129 14.28 1.68 -11.87
C SER A 129 13.06 1.51 -10.97
N GLN A 130 12.81 2.50 -10.12
CA GLN A 130 11.56 2.59 -9.36
C GLN A 130 10.55 3.32 -10.24
N HIS A 131 9.58 2.59 -10.81
CA HIS A 131 8.55 3.19 -11.67
C HIS A 131 7.34 3.72 -10.87
N ARG A 132 7.10 3.20 -9.66
CA ARG A 132 6.03 3.63 -8.74
C ARG A 132 6.50 3.53 -7.28
N PRO A 133 5.87 4.21 -6.31
CA PRO A 133 6.25 4.18 -4.89
C PRO A 133 6.30 2.78 -4.24
N ASN A 134 5.88 1.73 -4.94
CA ASN A 134 5.69 0.38 -4.43
C ASN A 134 6.00 -0.73 -5.46
N MET A 135 6.62 -0.39 -6.60
CA MET A 135 6.93 -1.35 -7.67
C MET A 135 8.33 -1.10 -8.19
N PHE A 136 9.14 -2.15 -8.16
CA PHE A 136 10.52 -2.13 -8.64
C PHE A 136 10.60 -2.89 -9.95
N THR A 137 11.24 -2.29 -10.95
CA THR A 137 11.44 -2.90 -12.27
C THR A 137 12.92 -3.05 -12.55
N GLN A 138 13.31 -4.22 -13.05
CA GLN A 138 14.67 -4.54 -13.43
C GLN A 138 14.68 -5.17 -14.82
N ASP A 139 15.36 -4.53 -15.78
CA ASP A 139 15.57 -5.15 -17.08
C ASP A 139 16.60 -6.28 -16.98
N ILE A 140 16.26 -7.43 -17.53
CA ILE A 140 17.06 -8.65 -17.58
C ILE A 140 17.25 -9.06 -19.04
N ALA A 141 18.48 -9.34 -19.44
CA ALA A 141 18.80 -9.75 -20.80
C ALA A 141 19.16 -11.23 -20.89
N ASN A 142 18.92 -11.81 -22.07
CA ASN A 142 19.44 -13.12 -22.47
C ASN A 142 18.99 -14.30 -21.58
N LEU A 143 17.69 -14.37 -21.29
CA LEU A 143 17.09 -15.50 -20.57
C LEU A 143 16.99 -16.70 -21.52
N MET A 144 17.87 -17.69 -21.34
CA MET A 144 17.94 -18.86 -22.21
C MET A 144 16.78 -19.85 -22.01
N PRO A 145 16.28 -20.50 -23.08
CA PRO A 145 15.31 -21.60 -23.01
C PRO A 145 15.71 -22.71 -22.05
N GLY A 146 14.73 -23.23 -21.29
CA GLY A 146 14.90 -24.45 -20.48
C GLY A 146 15.83 -24.35 -19.27
N LEU A 147 16.45 -23.19 -19.02
CA LEU A 147 17.27 -22.93 -17.84
C LEU A 147 16.46 -22.14 -16.80
N PRO A 148 16.55 -22.51 -15.51
CA PRO A 148 15.86 -21.76 -14.46
C PRO A 148 16.48 -20.37 -14.30
N VAL A 149 15.62 -19.39 -14.12
CA VAL A 149 15.96 -17.99 -13.87
C VAL A 149 15.66 -17.72 -12.40
N LYS A 150 16.69 -17.62 -11.56
CA LYS A 150 16.51 -17.42 -10.12
C LYS A 150 16.86 -16.00 -9.74
N VAL A 151 15.86 -15.25 -9.27
CA VAL A 151 15.99 -13.88 -8.79
C VAL A 151 15.97 -13.89 -7.27
N THR A 152 17.00 -13.34 -6.63
CA THR A 152 17.07 -13.18 -5.17
C THR A 152 17.11 -11.70 -4.84
N LEU A 153 16.09 -11.21 -4.15
CA LEU A 153 15.95 -9.83 -3.70
C LEU A 153 16.04 -9.78 -2.17
N GLN A 154 16.77 -8.81 -1.64
CA GLN A 154 16.79 -8.50 -0.22
C GLN A 154 16.39 -7.05 0.01
N TYR A 155 15.47 -6.86 0.95
CA TYR A 155 14.99 -5.54 1.34
C TYR A 155 14.76 -5.46 2.85
N VAL A 156 14.81 -4.23 3.36
CA VAL A 156 14.44 -3.92 4.74
C VAL A 156 13.13 -3.15 4.77
N GLN A 157 12.31 -3.35 5.79
CA GLN A 157 11.11 -2.56 6.03
C GLN A 157 10.82 -2.39 7.52
N THR A 158 10.13 -1.31 7.87
CA THR A 158 9.60 -1.09 9.22
C THR A 158 8.37 -1.97 9.47
N VAL A 159 8.18 -2.40 10.71
CA VAL A 159 7.04 -3.17 11.20
C VAL A 159 6.28 -2.31 12.21
N PRO A 160 5.25 -1.55 11.77
CA PRO A 160 4.56 -0.61 12.63
C PRO A 160 3.75 -1.30 13.72
N ARG A 161 3.62 -0.63 14.87
CA ARG A 161 2.71 -1.02 15.95
C ARG A 161 1.33 -0.41 15.71
N LEU A 162 0.38 -1.23 15.27
CA LEU A 162 -0.99 -0.87 14.96
C LEU A 162 -1.95 -1.57 15.92
N ASP A 163 -2.82 -0.79 16.58
CA ASP A 163 -3.86 -1.31 17.47
C ASP A 163 -3.33 -2.29 18.55
N GLY A 164 -2.14 -1.98 19.08
CA GLY A 164 -1.48 -2.77 20.14
C GLY A 164 -0.68 -3.98 19.65
N ALA A 165 -0.57 -4.21 18.35
CA ALA A 165 0.23 -5.29 17.77
C ALA A 165 1.21 -4.77 16.72
N TYR A 166 2.37 -5.39 16.61
CA TYR A 166 3.28 -5.17 15.50
C TYR A 166 2.79 -5.98 14.29
N GLU A 167 2.73 -5.34 13.13
CA GLU A 167 2.19 -5.94 11.91
C GLU A 167 3.21 -5.98 10.78
N LEU A 168 3.64 -7.18 10.41
CA LEU A 168 4.49 -7.44 9.26
C LEU A 168 3.61 -7.84 8.07
N VAL A 169 3.64 -7.04 7.01
CA VAL A 169 2.98 -7.36 5.73
C VAL A 169 4.04 -7.71 4.70
N ILE A 170 3.91 -8.87 4.06
CA ILE A 170 4.74 -9.29 2.92
C ILE A 170 3.82 -9.42 1.70
N PRO A 171 3.98 -8.54 0.70
CA PRO A 171 3.20 -8.63 -0.53
C PRO A 171 3.48 -9.93 -1.27
N LEU A 172 2.43 -10.68 -1.62
CA LEU A 172 2.54 -11.90 -2.43
C LEU A 172 1.87 -11.76 -3.79
N VAL A 173 0.95 -10.81 -3.95
CA VAL A 173 0.22 -10.55 -5.20
C VAL A 173 0.76 -9.28 -5.86
N VAL A 174 0.95 -9.28 -7.18
CA VAL A 174 0.96 -8.05 -7.98
C VAL A 174 -0.45 -7.87 -8.51
N GLY A 175 -1.25 -7.09 -7.83
CA GLY A 175 -2.58 -6.68 -8.30
C GLY A 175 -2.76 -5.18 -8.13
N PRO A 176 -3.69 -4.53 -8.85
CA PRO A 176 -4.11 -3.19 -8.49
C PRO A 176 -4.59 -3.22 -7.04
N ARG A 177 -3.85 -2.55 -6.16
CA ARG A 177 -4.27 -2.39 -4.76
C ARG A 177 -5.68 -1.79 -4.76
N TYR A 178 -6.50 -2.22 -3.81
CA TYR A 178 -7.78 -1.59 -3.49
C TYR A 178 -7.58 -0.07 -3.43
N GLN A 179 -8.01 0.59 -4.50
CA GLN A 179 -8.23 2.01 -4.53
C GLN A 179 -9.66 2.18 -4.04
N PRO A 180 -9.87 2.77 -2.85
CA PRO A 180 -11.22 3.16 -2.46
C PRO A 180 -11.80 3.98 -3.63
N GLN A 181 -13.03 3.68 -4.05
CA GLN A 181 -13.70 4.40 -5.14
C GLN A 181 -13.40 5.90 -5.03
N GLY A 182 -12.98 6.56 -6.12
CA GLY A 182 -12.62 7.99 -6.12
C GLY A 182 -11.13 8.31 -5.90
N ALA A 183 -10.26 7.31 -5.76
CA ALA A 183 -8.83 7.50 -5.95
C ALA A 183 -8.56 7.91 -7.41
N GLY A 184 -8.39 9.20 -7.69
CA GLY A 184 -8.05 9.67 -9.04
C GLY A 184 -6.86 8.91 -9.65
N VAL A 185 -6.83 8.87 -10.98
CA VAL A 185 -5.67 8.40 -11.75
C VAL A 185 -4.47 9.28 -11.37
N ALA A 186 -3.31 8.67 -11.11
CA ALA A 186 -2.08 9.45 -10.91
C ALA A 186 -1.84 10.34 -12.14
N PRO A 187 -1.46 11.62 -11.97
CA PRO A 187 -1.19 12.49 -13.11
C PRO A 187 -0.08 11.90 -13.98
N ASP A 188 -0.27 11.94 -15.30
CA ASP A 188 0.73 11.52 -16.28
C ASP A 188 2.01 12.35 -16.08
N GLU A 189 3.11 11.69 -15.68
CA GLU A 189 4.43 12.32 -15.73
C GLU A 189 4.90 12.46 -17.20
N PRO A 190 5.59 13.57 -17.55
CA PRO A 190 5.99 13.86 -18.91
C PRO A 190 6.98 12.82 -19.47
N MET A 191 6.68 12.33 -20.67
CA MET A 191 7.41 11.29 -21.38
C MET A 191 8.87 11.67 -21.67
N LEU A 192 9.80 10.74 -21.38
CA LEU A 192 11.14 10.75 -21.98
C LEU A 192 11.05 10.26 -23.44
N PRO A 193 11.70 10.91 -24.41
CA PRO A 193 11.66 10.46 -25.80
C PRO A 193 12.52 9.19 -25.98
N GLY A 194 11.92 8.10 -26.47
CA GLY A 194 12.66 6.90 -26.89
C GLY A 194 11.97 5.54 -26.73
N GLY A 195 10.76 5.47 -26.16
CA GLY A 195 9.94 4.24 -26.12
C GLY A 195 9.01 4.13 -27.33
N VAL A 196 8.77 2.90 -27.78
CA VAL A 196 8.04 2.52 -29.01
C VAL A 196 6.64 3.15 -29.08
N HIS A 197 6.30 3.79 -30.21
CA HIS A 197 5.00 4.41 -30.52
C HIS A 197 3.89 3.31 -30.68
N HIS A 198 2.57 3.55 -30.51
CA HIS A 198 1.75 4.59 -31.13
C HIS A 198 0.38 4.84 -30.46
N TRP A 199 0.04 6.12 -30.25
CA TRP A 199 -1.30 6.70 -30.48
C TRP A 199 -1.13 7.82 -31.51
N ASN A 200 -2.00 7.89 -32.53
CA ASN A 200 -1.95 8.91 -33.58
C ASN A 200 -2.92 10.07 -33.25
N ALA A 201 -2.38 11.22 -32.88
CA ALA A 201 -3.15 12.41 -32.49
C ALA A 201 -3.77 13.21 -33.67
N GLN A 202 -3.67 12.73 -34.92
CA GLN A 202 -4.17 13.46 -36.09
C GLN A 202 -5.41 12.86 -36.75
N THR A 203 -5.84 11.64 -36.39
CA THR A 203 -7.02 10.99 -37.02
C THR A 203 -8.18 10.66 -36.08
N GLY A 204 -8.03 10.87 -34.77
CA GLY A 204 -9.17 10.98 -33.83
C GLY A 204 -10.22 9.87 -33.87
N THR A 205 -9.88 8.62 -34.23
CA THR A 205 -10.82 7.49 -34.23
C THR A 205 -10.14 6.15 -33.96
N SER A 206 -10.62 5.43 -32.95
CA SER A 206 -10.84 3.98 -33.03
C SER A 206 -12.21 3.70 -32.40
N GLY A 207 -13.10 3.13 -33.19
CA GLY A 207 -14.51 2.96 -32.84
C GLY A 207 -14.75 1.78 -31.90
N GLY A 208 -15.76 1.94 -31.04
CA GLY A 208 -16.64 0.87 -30.63
C GLY A 208 -16.29 0.12 -29.34
N ALA A 209 -16.49 0.76 -28.18
CA ALA A 209 -16.96 0.06 -26.98
C ALA A 209 -18.01 0.94 -26.29
N ALA A 210 -19.25 0.48 -26.29
CA ALA A 210 -20.36 1.11 -25.60
C ALA A 210 -20.06 1.20 -24.09
N ALA A 211 -20.52 2.28 -23.45
CA ALA A 211 -20.47 2.47 -22.01
C ALA A 211 -21.16 1.30 -21.29
N ALA A 212 -20.37 0.37 -20.74
CA ALA A 212 -20.89 -0.68 -19.88
C ALA A 212 -21.43 -0.04 -18.60
N HIS A 213 -22.75 -0.04 -18.45
CA HIS A 213 -23.40 0.32 -17.19
C HIS A 213 -23.14 -0.81 -16.19
N SER A 214 -22.24 -0.58 -15.23
CA SER A 214 -22.04 -1.48 -14.10
C SER A 214 -23.28 -1.44 -13.20
N GLN A 215 -24.11 -2.47 -13.26
CA GLN A 215 -25.14 -2.74 -12.27
C GLN A 215 -24.55 -3.65 -11.19
N THR A 216 -24.01 -3.07 -10.12
CA THR A 216 -23.71 -3.81 -8.88
C THR A 216 -24.34 -3.06 -7.71
N ALA A 217 -25.31 -3.71 -7.07
CA ALA A 217 -26.00 -3.20 -5.90
C ALA A 217 -25.11 -3.31 -4.64
N TYR A 218 -25.26 -2.34 -3.73
CA TYR A 218 -24.55 -2.24 -2.46
C TYR A 218 -24.69 -3.51 -1.57
N GLY A 219 -23.57 -3.98 -0.99
CA GLY A 219 -23.60 -4.67 0.31
C GLY A 219 -23.64 -6.21 0.35
N GLN A 220 -23.16 -6.94 -0.66
CA GLN A 220 -22.99 -8.40 -0.59
C GLN A 220 -21.50 -8.78 -0.61
N TRP A 221 -21.08 -9.70 0.26
CA TRP A 221 -19.78 -10.38 0.16
C TRP A 221 -19.89 -11.46 -0.92
N GLU A 222 -19.16 -11.31 -2.02
CA GLU A 222 -18.96 -12.41 -2.97
C GLU A 222 -17.52 -12.93 -2.85
N VAL A 223 -17.39 -14.25 -2.69
CA VAL A 223 -16.12 -14.94 -2.87
C VAL A 223 -15.88 -15.02 -4.37
N GLU A 224 -14.91 -14.26 -4.88
CA GLU A 224 -14.56 -14.25 -6.29
C GLU A 224 -14.11 -15.67 -6.72
N GLN A 225 -14.76 -16.22 -7.75
CA GLN A 225 -14.36 -17.48 -8.34
C GLN A 225 -12.97 -17.31 -8.96
N LEU A 226 -12.04 -18.20 -8.61
CA LEU A 226 -10.70 -18.25 -9.20
C LEU A 226 -10.78 -18.16 -10.73
N PRO A 227 -10.05 -17.25 -11.39
CA PRO A 227 -10.12 -17.10 -12.83
C PRO A 227 -9.61 -18.36 -13.54
N ALA A 228 -10.27 -18.72 -14.64
CA ALA A 228 -9.74 -19.74 -15.55
C ALA A 228 -8.51 -19.17 -16.27
N TYR A 229 -7.39 -19.90 -16.21
CA TYR A 229 -6.12 -19.50 -16.83
C TYR A 229 -6.20 -19.56 -18.37
N PRO A 230 -5.53 -18.64 -19.09
CA PRO A 230 -5.50 -18.67 -20.55
C PRO A 230 -4.69 -19.86 -21.07
N PRO A 231 -5.05 -20.43 -22.23
CA PRO A 231 -4.24 -21.44 -22.89
C PRO A 231 -2.89 -20.83 -23.33
N VAL A 232 -1.80 -21.46 -22.89
CA VAL A 232 -0.43 -21.12 -23.28
C VAL A 232 -0.17 -21.71 -24.67
N PHE A 233 0.36 -20.89 -25.59
CA PHE A 233 0.67 -21.33 -26.96
C PHE A 233 1.86 -22.31 -26.93
N GLU A 234 1.62 -23.55 -27.37
CA GLU A 234 2.59 -24.63 -27.62
C GLU A 234 3.68 -24.83 -26.56
N LEU A 235 3.29 -25.20 -25.34
CA LEU A 235 4.23 -25.26 -24.23
C LEU A 235 3.99 -26.38 -23.23
N ASN A 236 5.02 -27.21 -23.00
CA ASN A 236 5.14 -28.14 -21.89
C ASN A 236 5.49 -27.39 -20.57
N VAL A 237 4.64 -26.44 -20.16
CA VAL A 237 4.60 -25.96 -18.76
C VAL A 237 3.75 -26.97 -17.98
N PRO A 238 3.99 -27.25 -16.68
CA PRO A 238 3.01 -28.00 -15.90
C PRO A 238 1.61 -27.35 -16.04
N GLU A 239 0.62 -28.16 -16.44
CA GLU A 239 -0.77 -27.73 -16.71
C GLU A 239 -1.45 -27.06 -15.49
N GLN A 240 -0.88 -27.25 -14.30
CA GLN A 240 -1.32 -26.66 -13.05
C GLN A 240 -0.15 -25.95 -12.39
N ILE A 241 -0.37 -24.71 -11.97
CA ILE A 241 0.57 -24.04 -11.07
C ILE A 241 0.49 -24.76 -9.73
N ASP A 242 1.65 -25.14 -9.21
CA ASP A 242 1.75 -25.76 -7.90
C ASP A 242 1.08 -24.84 -6.84
N PRO A 243 -0.03 -25.27 -6.20
CA PRO A 243 -0.66 -24.51 -5.15
C PRO A 243 0.24 -24.32 -3.92
N GLU A 244 1.36 -25.03 -3.87
CA GLU A 244 2.37 -25.00 -2.82
C GLU A 244 3.66 -24.29 -3.30
N ARG A 245 3.57 -23.29 -4.18
CA ARG A 245 4.78 -22.63 -4.72
C ARG A 245 5.47 -21.63 -3.79
N VAL A 246 4.76 -21.05 -2.82
CA VAL A 246 5.33 -20.05 -1.87
C VAL A 246 5.72 -20.73 -0.56
N GLY A 247 7.02 -20.83 -0.28
CA GLY A 247 7.53 -21.14 1.06
C GLY A 247 7.82 -19.85 1.83
N LEU A 248 7.48 -19.82 3.12
CA LEU A 248 7.73 -18.65 3.97
C LEU A 248 8.15 -19.08 5.37
N THR A 249 9.27 -18.52 5.83
CA THR A 249 9.76 -18.63 7.21
C THR A 249 10.03 -17.25 7.77
N VAL A 250 9.65 -17.01 9.02
CA VAL A 250 9.94 -15.77 9.76
C VAL A 250 10.71 -16.13 11.02
N HIS A 251 11.89 -15.55 11.19
CA HIS A 251 12.65 -15.59 12.43
C HIS A 251 12.41 -14.30 13.19
N LEU A 252 11.60 -14.36 14.25
CA LEU A 252 11.26 -13.23 15.09
C LEU A 252 12.19 -13.17 16.30
N ASN A 253 12.73 -11.99 16.55
CA ASN A 253 13.34 -11.58 17.80
C ASN A 253 12.70 -10.26 18.23
N ALA A 254 11.72 -10.36 19.12
CA ALA A 254 10.96 -9.21 19.62
C ALA A 254 11.77 -8.33 20.58
N GLY A 255 12.92 -8.80 21.08
CA GLY A 255 13.70 -8.14 22.14
C GLY A 255 13.03 -8.16 23.52
N MET A 256 11.82 -8.71 23.61
CA MET A 256 10.98 -8.79 24.81
C MET A 256 10.09 -10.03 24.76
N ALA A 257 9.48 -10.41 25.89
CA ALA A 257 8.57 -11.55 25.94
C ALA A 257 7.39 -11.36 24.96
N ILE A 258 7.11 -12.38 24.16
CA ILE A 258 6.02 -12.38 23.19
C ILE A 258 4.76 -12.89 23.88
N ALA A 259 3.65 -12.14 23.78
CA ALA A 259 2.35 -12.55 24.31
C ALA A 259 1.55 -13.40 23.33
N ALA A 260 1.48 -12.97 22.07
CA ALA A 260 0.77 -13.68 21.02
C ALA A 260 1.45 -13.47 19.67
N ILE A 261 1.29 -14.46 18.79
CA ILE A 261 1.64 -14.40 17.37
C ILE A 261 0.47 -15.00 16.61
N ASP A 262 -0.06 -14.27 15.63
CA ASP A 262 -1.15 -14.72 14.79
C ASP A 262 -0.96 -14.25 13.33
N SER A 263 -1.64 -14.93 12.41
CA SER A 263 -1.81 -14.47 11.04
C SER A 263 -3.27 -14.60 10.65
N ARG A 264 -3.83 -13.49 10.15
CA ARG A 264 -5.23 -13.46 9.68
C ARG A 264 -5.37 -13.93 8.24
N THR A 265 -4.28 -13.96 7.48
CA THR A 265 -4.33 -14.29 6.05
C THR A 265 -3.90 -15.72 5.75
N HIS A 266 -3.01 -16.31 6.56
CA HIS A 266 -2.49 -17.65 6.34
C HIS A 266 -2.44 -18.47 7.64
N PRO A 267 -2.74 -19.78 7.59
CA PRO A 267 -2.51 -20.65 8.74
C PRO A 267 -1.01 -20.80 8.99
N ILE A 268 -0.58 -20.61 10.23
CA ILE A 268 0.83 -20.65 10.65
C ILE A 268 1.07 -21.65 11.77
N THR A 269 2.29 -22.16 11.83
CA THR A 269 2.84 -22.86 12.99
C THR A 269 3.90 -21.97 13.63
N THR A 270 3.90 -21.91 14.96
CA THR A 270 4.79 -21.05 15.74
C THR A 270 5.59 -21.90 16.72
N GLY A 271 6.92 -21.79 16.64
CA GLY A 271 7.85 -22.31 17.64
C GLY A 271 8.34 -21.15 18.50
N ILE A 272 7.81 -20.99 19.71
CA ILE A 272 8.32 -20.00 20.65
C ILE A 272 9.68 -20.49 21.16
N LEU A 273 10.69 -19.63 21.03
CA LEU A 273 12.05 -19.85 21.52
C LEU A 273 12.27 -18.98 22.77
N GLU A 274 13.38 -19.18 23.47
CA GLU A 274 13.73 -18.37 24.64
C GLU A 274 13.99 -16.90 24.29
N ASN A 275 13.88 -16.01 25.29
CA ASN A 275 14.28 -14.60 25.22
C ASN A 275 13.54 -13.77 24.15
N GLY A 276 12.25 -14.00 23.97
CA GLY A 276 11.45 -13.20 23.03
C GLY A 276 11.72 -13.54 21.57
N ARG A 277 12.23 -14.75 21.31
CA ARG A 277 12.43 -15.25 19.96
C ARG A 277 11.32 -16.21 19.57
N ALA A 278 11.00 -16.27 18.29
CA ALA A 278 10.10 -17.26 17.75
C ALA A 278 10.46 -17.57 16.30
N GLU A 279 10.11 -18.77 15.86
CA GLU A 279 10.12 -19.12 14.46
C GLU A 279 8.68 -19.35 13.99
N VAL A 280 8.31 -18.73 12.88
CA VAL A 280 6.98 -18.86 12.27
C VAL A 280 7.14 -19.47 10.89
N ARG A 281 6.34 -20.50 10.60
CA ARG A 281 6.26 -21.14 9.29
C ARG A 281 4.81 -21.27 8.87
N LEU A 282 4.57 -21.39 7.57
CA LEU A 282 3.23 -21.76 7.07
C LEU A 282 2.86 -23.15 7.61
N ALA A 283 1.62 -23.33 8.07
CA ALA A 283 1.19 -24.58 8.69
C ALA A 283 1.28 -25.78 7.74
N ASN A 284 0.98 -25.54 6.46
CA ASN A 284 1.06 -26.55 5.40
C ASN A 284 2.41 -26.51 4.66
N GLY A 285 3.42 -25.83 5.21
CA GLY A 285 4.74 -25.64 4.61
C GLY A 285 4.76 -24.58 3.50
N ARG A 286 3.82 -24.66 2.55
CA ARG A 286 3.75 -23.74 1.41
C ARG A 286 2.31 -23.31 1.10
N THR A 287 2.16 -22.26 0.30
CA THR A 287 0.86 -21.65 -0.03
C THR A 287 0.82 -21.08 -1.45
N LEU A 288 -0.39 -20.74 -1.89
CA LEU A 288 -0.65 -19.89 -3.05
C LEU A 288 -0.32 -18.43 -2.72
N ASP A 289 0.11 -17.69 -3.74
CA ASP A 289 0.39 -16.25 -3.74
C ASP A 289 -0.85 -15.41 -4.10
N ASN A 290 -2.04 -15.79 -3.63
CA ASN A 290 -3.32 -15.12 -4.00
C ASN A 290 -3.77 -14.02 -3.03
N ARG A 291 -2.97 -13.74 -1.99
CA ARG A 291 -3.18 -12.69 -1.00
C ARG A 291 -1.89 -12.41 -0.25
N ASP A 292 -1.77 -11.23 0.34
CA ASP A 292 -0.60 -10.87 1.12
C ASP A 292 -0.48 -11.68 2.42
N PHE A 293 0.76 -11.96 2.82
CA PHE A 293 1.03 -12.57 4.12
C PHE A 293 1.08 -11.48 5.18
N VAL A 294 0.24 -11.62 6.23
CA VAL A 294 0.16 -10.67 7.35
C VAL A 294 0.44 -11.43 8.63
N LEU A 295 1.56 -11.11 9.29
CA LEU A 295 1.93 -11.62 10.60
C LEU A 295 1.74 -10.52 11.64
N ARG A 296 1.05 -10.84 12.73
CA ARG A 296 0.85 -9.95 13.87
C ARG A 296 1.49 -10.58 15.10
N TYR A 297 2.16 -9.76 15.89
CA TYR A 297 2.63 -10.19 17.20
C TYR A 297 2.46 -9.09 18.25
N THR A 298 2.24 -9.51 19.49
CA THR A 298 2.09 -8.61 20.64
C THR A 298 3.15 -8.92 21.69
N LEU A 299 3.59 -7.91 22.41
CA LEU A 299 4.54 -8.04 23.50
C LEU A 299 3.80 -8.22 24.82
N ALA A 300 4.34 -9.07 25.69
CA ALA A 300 3.77 -9.33 27.00
C ALA A 300 4.23 -8.26 27.99
N GLY A 301 3.30 -7.45 28.51
CA GLY A 301 3.62 -6.45 29.53
C GLY A 301 2.41 -5.84 30.20
N THR A 302 2.34 -5.97 31.54
CA THR A 302 1.37 -5.24 32.38
C THR A 302 1.92 -3.91 32.89
N ARG A 303 3.20 -3.64 32.63
CA ARG A 303 3.96 -2.43 33.02
C ARG A 303 4.82 -1.99 31.85
N THR A 304 5.30 -0.75 31.90
CA THR A 304 6.28 -0.26 30.93
C THR A 304 7.52 -1.14 30.98
N GLN A 305 7.95 -1.61 29.81
CA GLN A 305 9.11 -2.48 29.65
C GLN A 305 9.98 -1.94 28.53
N ALA A 306 11.26 -2.35 28.55
CA ALA A 306 12.22 -1.98 27.54
C ALA A 306 12.92 -3.23 26.99
N GLY A 307 12.99 -3.33 25.66
CA GLY A 307 13.80 -4.30 24.93
C GLY A 307 15.03 -3.63 24.35
N LEU A 308 16.20 -4.25 24.49
CA LEU A 308 17.43 -3.77 23.87
C LEU A 308 17.96 -4.82 22.89
N LEU A 309 18.04 -4.46 21.61
CA LEU A 309 18.66 -5.26 20.57
C LEU A 309 19.97 -4.60 20.16
N ALA A 310 21.11 -5.21 20.51
CA ALA A 310 22.43 -4.70 20.18
C ALA A 310 23.07 -5.52 19.05
N TYR A 311 23.71 -4.82 18.11
CA TYR A 311 24.41 -5.41 16.97
C TYR A 311 25.79 -4.77 16.83
N ARG A 312 26.79 -5.54 16.40
CA ARG A 312 28.13 -5.01 16.14
C ARG A 312 28.74 -5.69 14.92
N ASP A 313 29.23 -4.90 13.98
CA ASP A 313 30.01 -5.36 12.84
C ASP A 313 31.22 -4.45 12.58
N ALA A 314 31.85 -4.61 11.41
CA ALA A 314 33.01 -3.81 10.98
C ALA A 314 32.72 -2.30 10.87
N ARG A 315 31.45 -1.88 10.77
CA ARG A 315 31.02 -0.47 10.69
C ARG A 315 30.79 0.15 12.07
N GLY A 316 30.77 -0.65 13.13
CA GLY A 316 30.57 -0.18 14.50
C GLY A 316 29.51 -0.96 15.27
N GLY A 317 29.21 -0.49 16.48
CA GLY A 317 28.12 -1.01 17.31
C GLY A 317 26.87 -0.16 17.15
N PHE A 318 25.72 -0.82 16.96
CA PHE A 318 24.40 -0.22 16.86
C PHE A 318 23.47 -0.87 17.89
N PHE A 319 22.43 -0.16 18.31
CA PHE A 319 21.37 -0.76 19.13
C PHE A 319 20.00 -0.19 18.77
N SER A 320 18.96 -0.99 18.97
CA SER A 320 17.57 -0.56 18.99
C SER A 320 17.04 -0.68 20.41
N LEU A 321 16.43 0.40 20.92
CA LEU A 321 15.72 0.44 22.20
C LEU A 321 14.23 0.50 21.92
N LEU A 322 13.53 -0.58 22.25
CA LEU A 322 12.09 -0.66 22.18
C LEU A 322 11.51 -0.33 23.55
N LEU A 323 10.63 0.68 23.64
CA LEU A 323 9.91 1.02 24.86
C LEU A 323 8.43 0.67 24.67
N GLU A 324 7.97 -0.35 25.38
CA GLU A 324 6.58 -0.81 25.31
C GLU A 324 5.81 -0.31 26.54
N PRO A 325 4.80 0.56 26.38
CA PRO A 325 3.93 0.97 27.47
C PRO A 325 2.98 -0.17 27.87
N PRO A 326 2.37 -0.12 29.07
CA PRO A 326 1.33 -1.07 29.44
C PRO A 326 0.14 -1.01 28.47
N GLN A 327 -0.51 -2.15 28.23
CA GLN A 327 -1.66 -2.25 27.31
C GLN A 327 -2.78 -1.25 27.64
N ALA A 328 -3.00 -1.00 28.94
CA ALA A 328 -3.88 0.03 29.45
C ALA A 328 -3.13 0.83 30.52
N PRO A 329 -2.65 2.05 30.22
CA PRO A 329 -2.06 2.92 31.23
C PRO A 329 -3.11 3.34 32.25
N ALA A 330 -2.71 3.55 33.51
CA ALA A 330 -3.60 4.13 34.50
C ALA A 330 -3.98 5.55 34.06
N GLU A 331 -5.23 5.97 34.28
CA GLU A 331 -5.71 7.28 33.81
C GLU A 331 -4.84 8.45 34.33
N THR A 332 -4.26 8.29 35.53
CA THR A 332 -3.35 9.25 36.17
C THR A 332 -2.01 9.41 35.44
N ASP A 333 -1.57 8.39 34.71
CA ASP A 333 -0.32 8.40 33.95
C ASP A 333 -0.51 9.01 32.55
N ILE A 334 -1.76 9.10 32.09
CA ILE A 334 -2.08 9.63 30.77
C ILE A 334 -2.15 11.15 30.85
N THR A 335 -1.16 11.82 30.24
CA THR A 335 -1.11 13.28 30.12
C THR A 335 -2.47 13.84 29.65
N PRO A 336 -3.00 14.88 30.30
CA PRO A 336 -4.16 15.61 29.81
C PRO A 336 -3.97 16.03 28.35
N ARG A 337 -5.05 16.05 27.58
CA ARG A 337 -4.98 16.48 26.17
C ARG A 337 -5.93 17.61 25.90
N GLU A 338 -5.51 18.50 25.01
CA GLU A 338 -6.39 19.45 24.35
C GLU A 338 -6.74 18.89 22.96
N MET A 339 -7.97 18.40 22.79
CA MET A 339 -8.47 17.91 21.51
C MET A 339 -9.03 19.07 20.69
N VAL A 340 -8.37 19.43 19.58
CA VAL A 340 -8.81 20.47 18.67
C VAL A 340 -9.37 19.81 17.42
N PHE A 341 -10.69 19.75 17.30
CA PHE A 341 -11.34 19.22 16.10
C PHE A 341 -11.45 20.32 15.05
N VAL A 342 -10.93 20.06 13.86
CA VAL A 342 -11.00 20.96 12.71
C VAL A 342 -11.81 20.26 11.62
N LEU A 343 -13.07 20.68 11.49
CA LEU A 343 -14.05 20.07 10.61
C LEU A 343 -14.21 20.89 9.35
N ASP A 344 -14.03 20.23 8.21
CA ASP A 344 -14.39 20.77 6.90
C ASP A 344 -15.91 20.79 6.75
N CYS A 345 -16.44 21.97 6.50
CA CYS A 345 -17.85 22.22 6.25
C CYS A 345 -18.06 22.79 4.84
N SER A 346 -17.16 22.53 3.89
CA SER A 346 -17.32 22.94 2.49
C SER A 346 -18.48 22.22 1.79
N GLY A 347 -18.87 22.72 0.62
CA GLY A 347 -19.98 22.14 -0.16
C GLY A 347 -19.75 20.68 -0.56
N SER A 348 -18.50 20.25 -0.76
CA SER A 348 -18.17 18.85 -1.10
C SER A 348 -18.39 17.88 0.07
N MET A 349 -18.34 18.39 1.31
CA MET A 349 -18.65 17.63 2.51
C MET A 349 -20.16 17.34 2.69
N SER A 350 -21.03 17.95 1.88
CA SER A 350 -22.49 17.80 1.99
C SER A 350 -22.94 16.34 1.86
N GLY A 351 -23.93 15.94 2.66
CA GLY A 351 -24.45 14.58 2.69
C GLY A 351 -23.62 13.62 3.55
N LEU A 352 -23.18 12.50 2.98
CA LEU A 352 -22.55 11.42 3.73
C LEU A 352 -21.18 11.79 4.39
N PRO A 353 -20.28 12.57 3.76
CA PRO A 353 -18.99 12.90 4.37
C PRO A 353 -19.10 13.69 5.68
N ILE A 354 -19.95 14.73 5.73
CA ILE A 354 -20.17 15.49 6.96
C ILE A 354 -20.86 14.64 8.03
N GLU A 355 -21.85 13.81 7.68
CA GLU A 355 -22.51 12.94 8.65
C GLU A 355 -21.58 11.87 9.24
N THR A 356 -20.64 11.37 8.43
CA THR A 356 -19.56 10.48 8.89
C THR A 356 -18.64 11.21 9.87
N SER A 357 -18.25 12.43 9.54
CA SER A 357 -17.38 13.26 10.39
C SER A 357 -18.07 13.64 11.70
N LYS A 358 -19.35 14.02 11.68
CA LYS A 358 -20.17 14.24 12.87
C LYS A 358 -20.24 12.99 13.73
N THR A 359 -20.42 11.81 13.11
CA THR A 359 -20.46 10.53 13.84
C THR A 359 -19.14 10.25 14.56
N PHE A 360 -18.01 10.46 13.90
CA PHE A 360 -16.69 10.39 14.52
C PHE A 360 -16.57 11.37 15.70
N MET A 361 -16.94 12.64 15.50
CA MET A 361 -16.85 13.66 16.55
C MET A 361 -17.74 13.34 17.75
N ARG A 362 -18.96 12.82 17.53
CA ARG A 362 -19.87 12.38 18.61
C ARG A 362 -19.22 11.30 19.48
N ILE A 363 -18.55 10.33 18.85
CA ILE A 363 -17.83 9.26 19.57
C ILE A 363 -16.62 9.84 20.30
N ALA A 364 -15.84 10.70 19.63
CA ALA A 364 -14.62 11.28 20.19
C ALA A 364 -14.91 12.17 21.41
N LEU A 365 -15.89 13.07 21.33
CA LEU A 365 -16.29 13.95 22.43
C LEU A 365 -16.77 13.17 23.66
N ARG A 366 -17.57 12.12 23.45
CA ARG A 366 -18.07 11.27 24.54
C ARG A 366 -16.98 10.43 25.21
N ARG A 367 -15.82 10.27 24.58
CA ARG A 367 -14.65 9.56 25.10
C ARG A 367 -13.57 10.49 25.67
N LEU A 368 -13.83 11.80 25.74
CA LEU A 368 -12.95 12.72 26.47
C LEU A 368 -12.99 12.40 27.96
N ARG A 369 -11.82 12.49 28.61
CA ARG A 369 -11.71 12.36 30.06
C ARG A 369 -12.04 13.68 30.73
N SER A 370 -12.41 13.66 32.00
CA SER A 370 -12.68 14.88 32.78
C SER A 370 -11.48 15.83 32.89
N THR A 371 -10.26 15.31 32.72
CA THR A 371 -9.01 16.07 32.68
C THR A 371 -8.73 16.70 31.31
N ASP A 372 -9.43 16.29 30.27
CA ASP A 372 -9.21 16.77 28.91
C ASP A 372 -9.92 18.11 28.68
N SER A 373 -9.42 18.87 27.71
CA SER A 373 -10.10 20.03 27.16
C SER A 373 -10.32 19.85 25.66
N PHE A 374 -11.25 20.60 25.08
CA PHE A 374 -11.50 20.52 23.64
C PHE A 374 -11.87 21.86 23.03
N ARG A 375 -11.69 21.93 21.71
CA ARG A 375 -12.14 23.00 20.81
C ARG A 375 -12.75 22.38 19.57
N ILE A 376 -13.73 23.05 18.99
CA ILE A 376 -14.33 22.67 17.72
C ILE A 376 -14.23 23.87 16.79
N ILE A 377 -13.54 23.68 15.68
CA ILE A 377 -13.34 24.66 14.63
C ILE A 377 -14.00 24.09 13.38
N ARG A 378 -14.91 24.86 12.78
CA ARG A 378 -15.38 24.58 11.43
C ARG A 378 -14.63 25.49 10.45
N PHE A 379 -14.36 25.00 9.26
CA PHE A 379 -13.88 25.84 8.17
C PHE A 379 -14.67 25.57 6.89
N SER A 380 -14.95 26.64 6.15
CA SER A 380 -15.39 26.58 4.75
C SER A 380 -14.71 27.73 4.00
N ASP A 381 -15.41 28.80 3.63
CA ASP A 381 -14.81 30.05 3.13
C ASP A 381 -14.05 30.83 4.21
N ALA A 382 -14.34 30.54 5.48
CA ALA A 382 -13.69 31.09 6.65
C ALA A 382 -13.64 30.06 7.78
N ALA A 383 -12.75 30.26 8.75
CA ALA A 383 -12.71 29.47 9.98
C ALA A 383 -13.54 30.15 11.08
N THR A 384 -14.40 29.38 11.75
CA THR A 384 -15.13 29.82 12.95
C THR A 384 -15.08 28.74 14.01
N GLU A 385 -15.22 29.12 15.28
CA GLU A 385 -15.07 28.18 16.40
C GLU A 385 -16.25 28.21 17.35
N PHE A 386 -16.55 27.05 17.92
CA PHE A 386 -17.55 26.88 18.98
C PHE A 386 -17.20 27.67 20.25
N SER A 387 -15.91 27.76 20.56
CA SER A 387 -15.42 28.41 21.77
C SER A 387 -14.11 29.14 21.51
N ALA A 388 -14.02 30.39 21.98
CA ALA A 388 -12.82 31.23 21.85
C ALA A 388 -11.62 30.74 22.67
N GLN A 389 -11.84 29.82 23.61
CA GLN A 389 -10.82 29.19 24.45
C GLN A 389 -11.08 27.68 24.57
N PRO A 390 -10.07 26.88 24.95
CA PRO A 390 -10.27 25.46 25.23
C PRO A 390 -11.26 25.25 26.38
N LEU A 391 -12.30 24.47 26.14
CA LEU A 391 -13.30 24.16 27.17
C LEU A 391 -12.95 22.85 27.88
N PRO A 392 -13.07 22.76 29.22
CA PRO A 392 -12.92 21.49 29.92
C PRO A 392 -14.04 20.53 29.50
N ALA A 393 -13.72 19.24 29.42
CA ALA A 393 -14.65 18.17 29.01
C ALA A 393 -15.66 17.81 30.11
N THR A 394 -16.40 18.81 30.61
CA THR A 394 -17.52 18.60 31.53
C THR A 394 -18.74 18.07 30.76
N PRO A 395 -19.66 17.32 31.41
CA PRO A 395 -20.88 16.85 30.75
C PRO A 395 -21.69 17.95 30.07
N GLY A 396 -21.76 19.14 30.67
CA GLY A 396 -22.44 20.31 30.10
C GLY A 396 -21.76 20.84 28.84
N ASN A 397 -20.44 21.00 28.87
CA ASN A 397 -19.68 21.46 27.70
C ASN A 397 -19.71 20.44 26.56
N ILE A 398 -19.60 19.15 26.88
CA ILE A 398 -19.73 18.06 25.89
C ILE A 398 -21.09 18.13 25.22
N GLN A 399 -22.18 18.28 25.99
CA GLN A 399 -23.52 18.37 25.43
C GLN A 399 -23.70 19.61 24.52
N ALA A 400 -23.15 20.75 24.93
CA ALA A 400 -23.17 21.96 24.11
C ALA A 400 -22.35 21.80 22.81
N GLY A 401 -21.19 21.15 22.88
CA GLY A 401 -20.37 20.80 21.72
C GLY A 401 -21.07 19.83 20.76
N LEU A 402 -21.77 18.82 21.28
CA LEU A 402 -22.58 17.90 20.48
C LEU A 402 -23.70 18.65 19.73
N HIS A 403 -24.42 19.53 20.42
CA HIS A 403 -25.46 20.36 19.79
C HIS A 403 -24.89 21.27 18.70
N TYR A 404 -23.71 21.88 18.92
CA TYR A 404 -23.03 22.67 17.91
C TYR A 404 -22.69 21.85 16.66
N ILE A 405 -22.17 20.62 16.83
CA ILE A 405 -21.81 19.72 15.73
C ILE A 405 -23.04 19.28 14.93
N ASP A 406 -24.14 18.95 15.60
CA ASP A 406 -25.35 18.48 14.93
C ASP A 406 -25.94 19.57 14.01
N ALA A 407 -25.74 20.85 14.34
CA ALA A 407 -26.18 21.99 13.54
C ALA A 407 -25.27 22.32 12.34
N LEU A 408 -24.09 21.71 12.19
CA LEU A 408 -23.17 22.00 11.08
C LEU A 408 -23.67 21.41 9.77
N ASN A 409 -23.50 22.13 8.66
CA ASN A 409 -23.83 21.68 7.31
C ASN A 409 -22.65 21.92 6.37
N GLY A 410 -22.59 21.16 5.28
CA GLY A 410 -21.57 21.30 4.24
C GLY A 410 -22.01 22.34 3.19
N GLU A 411 -21.39 23.52 3.21
CA GLU A 411 -21.65 24.64 2.31
C GLU A 411 -20.43 25.55 2.14
N GLY A 412 -20.31 26.21 0.98
CA GLY A 412 -19.21 27.15 0.70
C GLY A 412 -17.93 26.49 0.18
N GLY A 413 -16.84 27.25 0.14
CA GLY A 413 -15.51 26.83 -0.29
C GLY A 413 -14.68 26.13 0.79
N THR A 414 -13.37 25.96 0.54
CA THR A 414 -12.47 25.14 1.35
C THR A 414 -11.15 25.86 1.68
N GLU A 415 -11.14 26.68 2.74
CA GLU A 415 -9.98 27.44 3.22
C GLU A 415 -9.24 26.73 4.36
N MET A 416 -8.56 25.62 4.03
CA MET A 416 -7.85 24.80 5.03
C MET A 416 -6.77 25.58 5.80
N SER A 417 -6.07 26.50 5.13
CA SER A 417 -5.03 27.32 5.76
C SER A 417 -5.58 28.17 6.91
N ALA A 418 -6.83 28.64 6.81
CA ALA A 418 -7.50 29.34 7.91
C ALA A 418 -7.79 28.41 9.09
N GLY A 419 -8.28 27.20 8.81
CA GLY A 419 -8.53 26.17 9.83
C GLY A 419 -7.27 25.78 10.61
N ILE A 420 -6.14 25.55 9.91
CA ILE A 420 -4.85 25.21 10.53
C ILE A 420 -4.33 26.37 11.39
N ARG A 421 -4.35 27.59 10.87
CA ARG A 421 -3.92 28.77 11.64
C ARG A 421 -4.74 28.93 12.92
N GLN A 422 -6.07 28.79 12.84
CA GLN A 422 -6.95 28.87 14.01
C GLN A 422 -6.71 27.74 15.03
N ALA A 423 -6.42 26.52 14.56
CA ALA A 423 -6.15 25.37 15.41
C ALA A 423 -4.84 25.55 16.21
N LEU A 424 -3.84 26.20 15.61
CA LEU A 424 -2.52 26.39 16.19
C LEU A 424 -2.33 27.75 16.89
N ALA A 425 -3.26 28.70 16.74
CA ALA A 425 -3.13 30.08 17.22
C ALA A 425 -3.06 30.22 18.75
N LEU A 426 -3.86 29.45 19.50
CA LEU A 426 -3.96 29.63 20.96
C LEU A 426 -2.82 28.91 21.69
N PRO A 427 -2.36 29.41 22.85
CA PRO A 427 -1.45 28.66 23.71
C PRO A 427 -2.09 27.35 24.17
N VAL A 428 -1.28 26.29 24.30
CA VAL A 428 -1.74 25.00 24.80
C VAL A 428 -1.94 25.09 26.32
N PRO A 429 -3.03 24.57 26.89
CA PRO A 429 -3.20 24.48 28.34
C PRO A 429 -1.99 23.82 29.02
N ALA A 430 -1.56 24.39 30.15
CA ALA A 430 -0.37 23.91 30.85
C ALA A 430 -0.51 22.44 31.27
N GLY A 431 0.52 21.63 31.02
CA GLY A 431 0.51 20.19 31.32
C GLY A 431 -0.30 19.34 30.33
N SER A 432 -0.83 19.93 29.25
CA SER A 432 -1.58 19.21 28.23
C SER A 432 -0.81 19.04 26.92
N LEU A 433 -1.10 17.95 26.21
CA LEU A 433 -0.69 17.75 24.82
C LEU A 433 -1.82 18.18 23.89
N ARG A 434 -1.56 19.10 22.95
CA ARG A 434 -2.53 19.42 21.90
C ARG A 434 -2.55 18.33 20.83
N ILE A 435 -3.74 17.82 20.55
CA ILE A 435 -4.02 16.88 19.46
C ILE A 435 -5.02 17.54 18.54
N VAL A 436 -4.56 17.93 17.35
CA VAL A 436 -5.40 18.48 16.28
C VAL A 436 -5.92 17.33 15.44
N THR A 437 -7.22 17.27 15.24
CA THR A 437 -7.89 16.25 14.41
C THR A 437 -8.58 16.95 13.25
N PHE A 438 -8.01 16.78 12.05
CA PHE A 438 -8.54 17.32 10.80
C PHE A 438 -9.47 16.29 10.15
N LEU A 439 -10.66 16.73 9.76
CA LEU A 439 -11.69 15.92 9.12
C LEU A 439 -12.12 16.64 7.84
N THR A 440 -11.80 16.05 6.68
CA THR A 440 -12.03 16.66 5.35
C THR A 440 -12.20 15.58 4.30
N ASP A 441 -12.86 15.89 3.19
CA ASP A 441 -12.90 15.05 2.00
C ASP A 441 -11.74 15.34 1.03
N GLY A 442 -10.82 16.24 1.39
CA GLY A 442 -9.51 16.41 0.75
C GLY A 442 -9.50 17.14 -0.60
N TYR A 443 -10.58 17.80 -1.01
CA TYR A 443 -10.60 18.61 -2.24
C TYR A 443 -9.88 19.96 -2.06
N ILE A 444 -8.55 19.97 -2.17
CA ILE A 444 -7.71 21.12 -1.81
C ILE A 444 -6.54 21.31 -2.78
N GLY A 445 -6.24 22.56 -3.12
CA GLY A 445 -4.98 22.99 -3.75
C GLY A 445 -4.07 23.73 -2.76
N ASN A 446 -2.79 23.94 -3.10
CA ASN A 446 -1.76 24.59 -2.28
C ASN A 446 -1.17 23.72 -1.14
N GLU A 447 -0.87 22.44 -1.43
CA GLU A 447 -0.26 21.49 -0.49
C GLU A 447 1.03 22.03 0.14
N ALA A 448 1.89 22.66 -0.66
CA ALA A 448 3.17 23.19 -0.20
C ALA A 448 3.00 24.28 0.88
N GLU A 449 2.01 25.16 0.74
CA GLU A 449 1.73 26.21 1.73
C GLU A 449 1.20 25.60 3.03
N ILE A 450 0.28 24.63 2.92
CA ILE A 450 -0.33 23.93 4.06
C ILE A 450 0.75 23.21 4.88
N LEU A 451 1.63 22.45 4.20
CA LEU A 451 2.72 21.74 4.85
C LEU A 451 3.74 22.69 5.49
N ALA A 452 4.02 23.84 4.86
CA ALA A 452 4.87 24.88 5.43
C ALA A 452 4.23 25.55 6.67
N LEU A 453 2.92 25.79 6.66
CA LEU A 453 2.20 26.33 7.80
C LEU A 453 2.26 25.40 9.00
N ILE A 454 2.02 24.10 8.78
CA ILE A 454 2.11 23.08 9.83
C ILE A 454 3.54 23.03 10.36
N SER A 455 4.54 22.88 9.50
CA SER A 455 5.93 22.76 9.95
C SER A 455 6.41 23.97 10.76
N THR A 456 5.92 25.16 10.43
CA THR A 456 6.27 26.42 11.12
C THR A 456 5.55 26.58 12.47
N HIS A 457 4.26 26.21 12.55
CA HIS A 457 3.41 26.57 13.69
C HIS A 457 3.00 25.41 14.61
N LEU A 458 3.31 24.16 14.25
CA LEU A 458 2.86 22.98 15.01
C LEU A 458 3.36 22.98 16.46
N GLY A 459 4.58 23.46 16.71
CA GLY A 459 5.21 23.44 18.02
C GLY A 459 5.28 22.00 18.60
N ASN A 460 4.65 21.80 19.75
CA ASN A 460 4.54 20.49 20.41
C ASN A 460 3.21 19.76 20.14
N ALA A 461 2.33 20.33 19.32
CA ALA A 461 1.08 19.68 18.96
C ALA A 461 1.32 18.44 18.08
N ARG A 462 0.32 17.55 18.05
CA ARG A 462 0.23 16.46 17.07
C ARG A 462 -0.97 16.69 16.18
N LEU A 463 -0.85 16.41 14.89
CA LEU A 463 -1.93 16.55 13.92
C LEU A 463 -2.25 15.19 13.31
N TYR A 464 -3.52 14.82 13.35
CA TYR A 464 -4.08 13.62 12.74
C TYR A 464 -5.09 14.07 11.69
N ALA A 465 -4.98 13.52 10.47
CA ALA A 465 -5.86 13.86 9.38
C ALA A 465 -6.69 12.63 8.98
N PHE A 466 -8.00 12.82 8.84
CA PHE A 466 -8.95 11.78 8.49
C PHE A 466 -9.71 12.18 7.24
N GLY A 467 -9.65 11.29 6.23
CA GLY A 467 -10.36 11.47 4.97
C GLY A 467 -11.81 10.98 5.08
N ALA A 468 -12.79 11.84 4.81
CA ALA A 468 -14.20 11.45 4.74
C ALA A 468 -14.63 11.29 3.27
N GLY A 469 -14.88 10.04 2.84
CA GLY A 469 -15.45 9.73 1.53
C GLY A 469 -14.44 9.24 0.48
N ALA A 470 -14.88 9.26 -0.77
CA ALA A 470 -14.23 8.61 -1.92
C ALA A 470 -13.11 9.47 -2.57
N GLY A 471 -13.28 10.79 -2.62
CA GLY A 471 -12.48 11.72 -3.42
C GLY A 471 -11.29 12.38 -2.71
N VAL A 472 -10.71 11.73 -1.70
CA VAL A 472 -9.73 12.35 -0.81
C VAL A 472 -8.34 12.48 -1.44
N ASN A 473 -7.71 13.67 -1.33
CA ASN A 473 -6.29 13.88 -1.63
C ASN A 473 -5.42 13.16 -0.56
N ARG A 474 -5.20 11.86 -0.78
CA ARG A 474 -4.46 10.98 0.15
C ARG A 474 -3.01 11.41 0.34
N TYR A 475 -2.39 11.97 -0.68
CA TYR A 475 -1.02 12.47 -0.59
C TYR A 475 -0.94 13.60 0.45
N LEU A 476 -1.79 14.63 0.31
CA LEU A 476 -1.81 15.75 1.26
C LEU A 476 -2.11 15.26 2.68
N LEU A 477 -3.11 14.40 2.88
CA LEU A 477 -3.43 13.91 4.23
C LEU A 477 -2.30 13.06 4.82
N SER A 478 -1.64 12.23 4.02
CA SER A 478 -0.48 11.42 4.47
C SER A 478 0.66 12.33 4.92
N GLU A 479 0.99 13.35 4.11
CA GLU A 479 2.03 14.32 4.43
C GLU A 479 1.67 15.20 5.63
N MET A 480 0.40 15.56 5.80
CA MET A 480 -0.09 16.25 6.99
C MET A 480 0.11 15.42 8.26
N GLY A 481 -0.18 14.11 8.21
CA GLY A 481 0.11 13.20 9.33
C GLY A 481 1.60 13.10 9.62
N ARG A 482 2.43 12.96 8.58
CA ARG A 482 3.89 12.87 8.68
C ARG A 482 4.52 14.13 9.27
N VAL A 483 4.26 15.30 8.69
CA VAL A 483 4.76 16.61 9.15
C VAL A 483 4.13 16.99 10.49
N GLY A 484 2.88 16.61 10.70
CA GLY A 484 2.09 16.79 11.92
C GLY A 484 2.49 15.91 13.10
N ARG A 485 3.49 15.03 12.96
CA ARG A 485 3.91 14.06 14.00
C ARG A 485 2.74 13.20 14.51
N GLY A 486 1.80 12.87 13.62
CA GLY A 486 0.63 12.06 13.90
C GLY A 486 0.48 10.93 12.88
N PHE A 487 -0.76 10.58 12.55
CA PHE A 487 -1.11 9.48 11.66
C PHE A 487 -2.33 9.85 10.81
N THR A 488 -2.47 9.19 9.66
CA THR A 488 -3.54 9.43 8.70
C THR A 488 -4.33 8.15 8.48
N ARG A 489 -5.67 8.23 8.49
CA ARG A 489 -6.57 7.11 8.16
C ARG A 489 -7.68 7.52 7.21
#